data_AF-A0A9E1XP45-F1
#
_entry.id   AF-A0A9E1XP45-F1
#
_cell.length_a   1.000
_cell.length_b   1.000
_cell.length_c   1.000
_cell.angle_alpha   90.00
_cell.angle_beta   90.00
_cell.angle_gamma   90.00
#
_symmetry.space_group_name_H-M   'P 1'
#
loop_
_entity.id
_entity.type
_entity.pdbx_description
1 polymer ?
#
loop_
_entity_poly.entity_id
_entity_poly.type
_entity_poly.pdbx_seq_one_letter_code
_entity_poly.pdbx_strand_id
1 'polypeptide(L)'
;MAPRTLASTWRQFEKLAKSYLNFEQPVVDDAEPLRGLAVKVNKSRIVDALATMFVAPYAGLEETKVQFFETGDAVCPEWVADYDEEADRMSVNPVGVVQFSRQCEAAFAALSTPEARRDFETYRLRAYMAELRKLPTRLLLFMLILRKVAEILKITEVEKRGGETEDVNDGGYMNLLWGFKEVERMYREMKGVSLRAEYGLLWYESDWYVGKN
;
A
#
# COMPACT_ATOMS: atom_id res chain seq x y z
N MET A 1 8.94 -7.05 29.21
CA MET A 1 8.04 -7.08 28.03
C MET A 1 8.91 -7.00 26.79
N ALA A 2 8.75 -7.90 25.82
CA ALA A 2 9.50 -7.81 24.56
C ALA A 2 9.15 -6.50 23.84
N PRO A 3 10.12 -5.80 23.23
CA PRO A 3 9.87 -4.56 22.51
C PRO A 3 8.86 -4.82 21.39
N ARG A 4 7.81 -3.99 21.30
CA ARG A 4 6.86 -4.05 20.18
C ARG A 4 7.61 -3.69 18.90
N THR A 5 7.74 -4.66 18.01
CA THR A 5 8.29 -4.45 16.67
C THR A 5 7.15 -4.26 15.68
N LEU A 6 7.42 -3.58 14.57
CA LEU A 6 6.49 -3.51 13.45
C LEU A 6 6.05 -4.92 13.02
N ALA A 7 6.95 -5.91 13.01
CA ALA A 7 6.62 -7.28 12.65
C ALA A 7 5.56 -7.92 13.56
N SER A 8 5.73 -7.80 14.88
CA SER A 8 4.78 -8.37 15.85
C SER A 8 3.45 -7.62 15.84
N THR A 9 3.48 -6.30 15.71
CA THR A 9 2.30 -5.44 15.67
C THR A 9 1.49 -5.69 14.39
N TRP A 10 2.17 -5.78 13.24
CA TRP A 10 1.53 -6.02 11.96
C TRP A 10 0.82 -7.37 11.90
N ARG A 11 1.40 -8.43 12.47
CA ARG A 11 0.72 -9.73 12.59
C ARG A 11 -0.59 -9.63 13.38
N GLN A 12 -0.65 -8.77 14.40
CA GLN A 12 -1.88 -8.54 15.17
C GLN A 12 -2.91 -7.78 14.33
N PHE A 13 -2.51 -6.70 13.64
CA PHE A 13 -3.38 -6.00 12.70
C PHE A 13 -3.92 -6.94 11.64
N GLU A 14 -3.07 -7.77 11.03
CA GLU A 14 -3.48 -8.71 9.99
C GLU A 14 -4.52 -9.71 10.51
N LYS A 15 -4.34 -10.25 11.71
CA LYS A 15 -5.32 -11.15 12.33
C LYS A 15 -6.67 -10.47 12.53
N LEU A 16 -6.65 -9.26 13.11
CA LEU A 16 -7.87 -8.50 13.40
C LEU A 16 -8.57 -8.05 12.12
N ALA A 17 -7.84 -7.56 11.13
CA ALA A 17 -8.37 -7.14 9.85
C ALA A 17 -8.95 -8.32 9.05
N LYS A 18 -8.32 -9.50 9.10
CA LYS A 18 -8.90 -10.72 8.49
C LYS A 18 -10.21 -11.12 9.16
N SER A 19 -10.30 -11.00 10.49
CA SER A 19 -11.55 -11.26 11.22
C SER A 19 -12.64 -10.27 10.82
N TYR A 20 -12.28 -8.98 10.75
CA TYR A 20 -13.19 -7.91 10.35
C TYR A 20 -13.76 -8.11 8.95
N LEU A 21 -12.91 -8.45 7.98
CA LEU A 21 -13.30 -8.69 6.59
C LEU A 21 -14.07 -10.02 6.36
N ASN A 22 -14.29 -10.81 7.41
CA ASN A 22 -15.13 -12.01 7.31
C ASN A 22 -16.59 -11.74 7.69
N PHE A 23 -16.90 -10.57 8.25
CA PHE A 23 -18.28 -10.16 8.49
C PHE A 23 -18.93 -9.73 7.18
N GLU A 24 -20.15 -10.22 6.91
CA GLU A 24 -20.92 -9.82 5.73
C GLU A 24 -21.33 -8.34 5.78
N GLN A 25 -21.61 -7.83 6.97
CA GLN A 25 -21.90 -6.42 7.24
C GLN A 25 -21.21 -5.99 8.53
N PRO A 26 -19.98 -5.42 8.44
CA PRO A 26 -19.25 -4.98 9.62
C PRO A 26 -19.95 -3.80 10.30
N VAL A 27 -20.09 -3.86 11.61
CA VAL A 27 -20.57 -2.75 12.43
C VAL A 27 -19.39 -2.06 13.14
N VAL A 28 -19.67 -0.93 13.81
CA VAL A 28 -18.63 -0.13 14.51
C VAL A 28 -17.92 -0.94 15.58
N ASP A 29 -18.65 -1.78 16.32
CA ASP A 29 -18.11 -2.61 17.40
C ASP A 29 -17.09 -3.66 16.88
N ASP A 30 -17.26 -4.14 15.64
CA ASP A 30 -16.31 -5.07 15.02
C ASP A 30 -14.95 -4.43 14.77
N ALA A 31 -14.89 -3.09 14.66
CA ALA A 31 -13.67 -2.33 14.49
C ALA A 31 -13.00 -1.95 15.83
N GLU A 32 -13.64 -2.16 16.99
CA GLU A 32 -13.09 -1.76 18.30
C GLU A 32 -11.70 -2.36 18.58
N PRO A 33 -11.44 -3.67 18.33
CA PRO A 33 -10.11 -4.23 18.54
C PRO A 33 -9.04 -3.61 17.64
N LEU A 34 -9.41 -3.24 16.40
CA LEU A 34 -8.53 -2.56 15.44
C LEU A 34 -8.22 -1.13 15.92
N ARG A 35 -9.25 -0.38 16.32
CA ARG A 35 -9.13 0.96 16.93
C ARG A 35 -8.21 0.92 18.14
N GLY A 36 -8.45 0.00 19.07
CA GLY A 36 -7.66 -0.15 20.28
C GLY A 36 -6.18 -0.49 20.01
N LEU A 37 -5.89 -1.21 18.92
CA LEU A 37 -4.52 -1.45 18.49
C LEU A 37 -3.91 -0.23 17.80
N ALA A 38 -4.64 0.44 16.90
CA ALA A 38 -4.21 1.67 16.22
C ALA A 38 -3.79 2.75 17.22
N VAL A 39 -4.65 3.09 18.19
CA VAL A 39 -4.35 4.08 19.25
C VAL A 39 -3.07 3.75 20.01
N LYS A 40 -2.81 2.47 20.28
CA LYS A 40 -1.60 2.03 20.99
C LYS A 40 -0.33 2.14 20.14
N VAL A 41 -0.45 1.90 18.84
CA VAL A 41 0.67 1.90 17.90
C VAL A 41 1.03 3.32 17.46
N ASN A 42 0.03 4.19 17.30
CA ASN A 42 0.21 5.61 17.00
C ASN A 42 0.97 6.36 18.09
N LYS A 43 0.94 5.86 19.33
CA LYS A 43 1.75 6.39 20.46
C LYS A 43 3.16 5.78 20.55
N SER A 44 3.56 4.95 19.60
CA SER A 44 4.82 4.23 19.62
C SER A 44 5.75 4.70 18.50
N ARG A 45 7.06 4.48 18.65
CA ARG A 45 8.08 4.82 17.64
C ARG A 45 7.95 4.06 16.30
N ILE A 46 6.99 3.13 16.20
CA ILE A 46 6.74 2.38 14.96
C ILE A 46 6.25 3.34 13.87
N VAL A 47 5.35 4.26 14.19
CA VAL A 47 4.80 5.18 13.18
C VAL A 47 5.84 6.23 12.76
N ASP A 48 6.67 6.69 13.70
CA ASP A 48 7.81 7.57 13.40
C ASP A 48 8.79 6.89 12.44
N ALA A 49 9.12 5.62 12.69
CA ALA A 49 10.00 4.86 11.81
C ALA A 49 9.40 4.67 10.41
N LEU A 50 8.07 4.48 10.30
CA LEU A 50 7.40 4.40 9.00
C LEU A 50 7.50 5.74 8.25
N ALA A 51 7.24 6.85 8.93
CA ALA A 51 7.36 8.19 8.34
C ALA A 51 8.79 8.45 7.87
N THR A 52 9.79 8.23 8.73
CA THR A 52 11.21 8.47 8.40
C THR A 52 11.70 7.61 7.23
N MET A 53 11.26 6.35 7.14
CA MET A 53 11.78 5.43 6.12
C MET A 53 11.06 5.55 4.78
N PHE A 54 9.75 5.85 4.76
CA PHE A 54 8.92 5.71 3.57
C PHE A 54 8.26 7.02 3.09
N VAL A 55 8.30 8.10 3.88
CA VAL A 55 7.63 9.36 3.54
C VAL A 55 8.62 10.53 3.54
N ALA A 56 9.33 10.73 4.66
CA ALA A 56 10.30 11.82 4.82
C ALA A 56 11.43 11.89 3.78
N PRO A 57 11.86 10.79 3.11
CA PRO A 57 12.87 10.88 2.05
C PRO A 57 12.41 11.62 0.78
N TYR A 58 11.11 11.89 0.62
CA TYR A 58 10.56 12.51 -0.57
C TYR A 58 10.32 14.01 -0.35
N ALA A 59 10.78 14.82 -1.29
CA ALA A 59 10.74 16.28 -1.19
C ALA A 59 9.30 16.79 -1.05
N GLY A 60 9.08 17.69 -0.09
CA GLY A 60 7.76 18.23 0.24
C GLY A 60 6.94 17.40 1.24
N LEU A 61 7.48 16.27 1.73
CA LEU A 61 6.86 15.40 2.74
C LEU A 61 7.79 15.13 3.94
N GLU A 62 8.79 15.99 4.16
CA GLU A 62 9.85 15.78 5.15
C GLU A 62 9.31 15.74 6.59
N GLU A 63 8.26 16.53 6.87
CA GLU A 63 7.63 16.62 8.19
C GLU A 63 6.32 15.81 8.29
N THR A 64 5.89 15.18 7.20
CA THR A 64 4.63 14.45 7.12
C THR A 64 4.58 13.32 8.14
N LYS A 65 3.52 13.32 8.95
CA LYS A 65 3.30 12.28 9.96
C LYS A 65 2.59 11.08 9.36
N VAL A 66 2.98 9.89 9.82
CA VAL A 66 2.25 8.65 9.51
C VAL A 66 1.49 8.21 10.74
N GLN A 67 0.27 7.73 10.56
CA GLN A 67 -0.50 7.05 11.62
C GLN A 67 -1.30 5.88 11.04
N PHE A 68 -1.63 4.90 11.88
CA PHE A 68 -2.65 3.93 11.55
C PHE A 68 -4.04 4.53 11.78
N PHE A 69 -4.96 4.28 10.86
CA PHE A 69 -6.30 4.81 10.92
C PHE A 69 -7.00 4.36 12.20
N GLU A 70 -7.44 5.34 12.97
CA GLU A 70 -8.31 5.14 14.12
C GLU A 70 -9.72 5.24 13.60
N THR A 71 -10.33 4.08 13.34
CA THR A 71 -11.74 3.98 13.00
C THR A 71 -12.51 4.63 14.14
N GLY A 72 -12.92 5.89 14.02
CA GLY A 72 -13.76 6.59 15.01
C GLY A 72 -15.13 5.91 15.10
N ASP A 73 -16.21 6.63 15.31
CA ASP A 73 -17.56 6.03 15.43
C ASP A 73 -18.17 5.57 14.08
N ALA A 74 -17.32 5.16 13.15
CA ALA A 74 -17.66 4.71 11.82
C ALA A 74 -17.06 3.32 11.53
N VAL A 75 -17.57 2.68 10.48
CA VAL A 75 -17.02 1.46 9.89
C VAL A 75 -15.66 1.78 9.24
N CYS A 76 -14.78 0.78 9.11
CA CYS A 76 -13.50 0.96 8.40
C CYS A 76 -13.75 1.37 6.95
N PRO A 77 -13.13 2.46 6.47
CA PRO A 77 -13.29 2.90 5.10
C PRO A 77 -12.62 1.92 4.13
N GLU A 78 -12.97 2.01 2.85
CA GLU A 78 -12.41 1.14 1.81
C GLU A 78 -11.02 1.58 1.33
N TRP A 79 -10.61 2.82 1.63
CA TRP A 79 -9.30 3.30 1.24
C TRP A 79 -8.17 2.60 2.03
N VAL A 80 -7.00 2.51 1.40
CA VAL A 80 -5.80 1.89 1.97
C VAL A 80 -4.96 2.90 2.74
N ALA A 81 -4.71 4.06 2.13
CA ALA A 81 -4.07 5.20 2.76
C ALA A 81 -4.73 6.48 2.30
N ASP A 82 -4.86 7.43 3.22
CA ASP A 82 -5.43 8.74 3.00
C ASP A 82 -4.45 9.82 3.48
N TYR A 83 -4.51 11.00 2.89
CA TYR A 83 -3.62 12.11 3.21
C TYR A 83 -4.42 13.37 3.48
N ASP A 84 -4.21 13.91 4.68
CA ASP A 84 -4.81 15.14 5.17
C ASP A 84 -3.78 16.27 4.98
N GLU A 85 -3.97 17.07 3.92
CA GLU A 85 -3.09 18.18 3.55
C GLU A 85 -3.03 19.26 4.63
N GLU A 86 -4.15 19.54 5.30
CA GLU A 86 -4.22 20.59 6.33
C GLU A 86 -3.44 20.19 7.59
N ALA A 87 -3.50 18.90 7.95
CA ALA A 87 -2.80 18.36 9.12
C ALA A 87 -1.40 17.78 8.81
N ASP A 88 -0.98 17.78 7.54
CA ASP A 88 0.22 17.12 7.01
C ASP A 88 0.40 15.70 7.55
N ARG A 89 -0.62 14.87 7.28
CA ARG A 89 -0.75 13.56 7.93
C ARG A 89 -1.29 12.48 7.01
N MET A 90 -0.49 11.44 6.84
CA MET A 90 -0.87 10.21 6.17
C MET A 90 -1.47 9.19 7.15
N SER A 91 -2.71 8.80 6.89
CA SER A 91 -3.40 7.75 7.63
C SER A 91 -3.39 6.45 6.84
N VAL A 92 -2.96 5.35 7.45
CA VAL A 92 -2.90 4.02 6.82
C VAL A 92 -3.94 3.11 7.47
N ASN A 93 -4.85 2.57 6.67
CA ASN A 93 -5.89 1.66 7.11
C ASN A 93 -5.41 0.20 6.99
N PRO A 94 -5.17 -0.50 8.11
CA PRO A 94 -4.73 -1.90 8.07
C PRO A 94 -5.73 -2.83 7.39
N VAL A 95 -7.04 -2.52 7.49
CA VAL A 95 -8.09 -3.29 6.81
C VAL A 95 -7.95 -3.17 5.31
N GLY A 96 -7.76 -1.96 4.79
CA GLY A 96 -7.52 -1.71 3.37
C GLY A 96 -6.29 -2.45 2.84
N VAL A 97 -5.19 -2.51 3.60
CA VAL A 97 -3.99 -3.28 3.19
C VAL A 97 -4.28 -4.78 3.10
N VAL A 98 -5.00 -5.35 4.07
CA VAL A 98 -5.38 -6.77 4.04
C VAL A 98 -6.40 -7.06 2.94
N GLN A 99 -7.33 -6.14 2.69
CA GLN A 99 -8.27 -6.22 1.58
C GLN A 99 -7.54 -6.21 0.23
N PHE A 100 -6.53 -5.35 0.06
CA PHE A 100 -5.67 -5.34 -1.13
C PHE A 100 -4.95 -6.68 -1.32
N SER A 101 -4.46 -7.30 -0.24
CA SER A 101 -3.88 -8.65 -0.30
C SER A 101 -4.91 -9.70 -0.77
N ARG A 102 -6.16 -9.65 -0.29
CA ARG A 102 -7.24 -10.52 -0.80
C ARG A 102 -7.56 -10.25 -2.28
N GLN A 103 -7.52 -8.99 -2.72
CA GLN A 103 -7.71 -8.62 -4.12
C GLN A 103 -6.59 -9.19 -5.01
N CYS A 104 -5.34 -9.25 -4.53
CA CYS A 104 -4.23 -9.89 -5.24
C CYS A 104 -4.46 -11.40 -5.46
N GLU A 105 -4.97 -12.10 -4.44
CA GLU A 105 -5.36 -13.52 -4.58
C GLU A 105 -6.54 -13.70 -5.54
N ALA A 106 -7.56 -12.83 -5.45
CA ALA A 106 -8.70 -12.85 -6.37
C ALA A 106 -8.28 -12.56 -7.82
N ALA A 107 -7.33 -11.65 -8.04
CA ALA A 107 -6.76 -11.36 -9.36
C ALA A 107 -6.10 -12.60 -9.97
N PHE A 108 -5.32 -13.35 -9.18
CA PHE A 108 -4.73 -14.61 -9.62
C PHE A 108 -5.78 -15.66 -10.02
N ALA A 109 -6.84 -15.81 -9.21
CA ALA A 109 -7.95 -16.70 -9.55
C ALA A 109 -8.64 -16.28 -10.86
N ALA A 110 -8.89 -14.98 -11.04
CA ALA A 110 -9.54 -14.44 -12.23
C ALA A 110 -8.74 -14.67 -13.52
N LEU A 111 -7.40 -14.63 -13.48
CA LEU A 111 -6.55 -14.86 -14.66
C LEU A 111 -6.69 -16.28 -15.27
N SER A 112 -7.26 -17.21 -14.51
CA SER A 112 -7.54 -18.57 -14.98
C SER A 112 -8.79 -18.63 -15.88
N THR A 113 -9.59 -17.55 -15.97
CA THR A 113 -10.79 -17.51 -16.79
C THR A 113 -10.54 -16.84 -18.15
N PRO A 114 -11.24 -17.26 -19.23
CA PRO A 114 -11.11 -16.63 -20.55
C PRO A 114 -11.49 -15.14 -20.57
N GLU A 115 -12.40 -14.72 -19.69
CA GLU A 115 -12.90 -13.36 -19.59
C GLU A 115 -11.81 -12.38 -19.17
N ALA A 116 -10.85 -12.83 -18.35
CA ALA A 116 -9.75 -12.01 -17.88
C ALA A 116 -8.73 -11.62 -18.97
N ARG A 117 -8.84 -12.19 -20.18
CA ARG A 117 -7.95 -11.92 -21.32
C ARG A 117 -8.59 -11.05 -22.40
N ARG A 118 -9.84 -10.61 -22.20
CA ARG A 118 -10.60 -9.84 -23.20
C ARG A 118 -10.21 -8.36 -23.24
N ASP A 119 -9.79 -7.82 -22.10
CA ASP A 119 -9.35 -6.45 -21.96
C ASP A 119 -7.89 -6.41 -21.51
N PHE A 120 -7.04 -5.73 -22.28
CA PHE A 120 -5.60 -5.71 -22.05
C PHE A 120 -5.24 -4.99 -20.75
N GLU A 121 -5.89 -3.86 -20.46
CA GLU A 121 -5.62 -3.06 -19.25
C GLU A 121 -6.00 -3.84 -17.99
N THR A 122 -7.19 -4.43 -17.97
CA THR A 122 -7.65 -5.32 -16.90
C THR A 122 -6.73 -6.53 -16.73
N TYR A 123 -6.32 -7.17 -17.83
CA TYR A 123 -5.39 -8.29 -17.79
C TYR A 123 -4.06 -7.88 -17.16
N ARG A 124 -3.49 -6.76 -17.60
CA ARG A 124 -2.20 -6.23 -17.17
C ARG A 124 -2.19 -5.91 -15.68
N LEU A 125 -3.20 -5.19 -15.19
CA LEU A 125 -3.38 -4.92 -13.76
C LEU A 125 -3.52 -6.21 -12.95
N ARG A 126 -4.36 -7.16 -13.40
CA ARG A 126 -4.58 -8.42 -12.69
C ARG A 126 -3.34 -9.29 -12.66
N ALA A 127 -2.60 -9.38 -13.77
CA ALA A 127 -1.34 -10.12 -13.86
C ALA A 127 -0.31 -9.56 -12.88
N TYR A 128 -0.21 -8.24 -12.78
CA TYR A 128 0.64 -7.59 -11.80
C TYR A 128 0.19 -7.87 -10.36
N MET A 129 -1.09 -7.69 -10.03
CA MET A 129 -1.63 -7.99 -8.69
C MET A 129 -1.44 -9.45 -8.30
N ALA A 130 -1.58 -10.38 -9.26
CA ALA A 130 -1.35 -11.80 -9.05
C ALA A 130 0.12 -12.12 -8.72
N GLU A 131 1.07 -11.31 -9.16
CA GLU A 131 2.48 -11.42 -8.76
C GLU A 131 2.69 -10.87 -7.33
N LEU A 132 2.04 -9.76 -7.00
CA LEU A 132 2.12 -9.15 -5.66
C LEU A 132 1.62 -10.07 -4.53
N ARG A 133 0.73 -11.04 -4.81
CA ARG A 133 0.26 -12.02 -3.81
C ARG A 133 1.40 -12.84 -3.17
N LYS A 134 2.54 -12.97 -3.86
CA LYS A 134 3.72 -13.70 -3.37
C LYS A 134 4.44 -12.95 -2.24
N LEU A 135 4.16 -11.65 -2.09
CA LEU A 135 4.78 -10.81 -1.07
C LEU A 135 4.10 -10.98 0.30
N PRO A 136 4.87 -10.98 1.40
CA PRO A 136 4.31 -10.82 2.73
C PRO A 136 3.51 -9.52 2.83
N THR A 137 2.37 -9.54 3.52
CA THR A 137 1.46 -8.39 3.69
C THR A 137 2.16 -7.14 4.25
N ARG A 138 3.25 -7.30 4.99
CA ARG A 138 4.07 -6.19 5.48
C ARG A 138 4.81 -5.45 4.35
N LEU A 139 5.26 -6.16 3.31
CA LEU A 139 5.86 -5.50 2.14
C LEU A 139 4.78 -4.82 1.31
N LEU A 140 3.56 -5.36 1.28
CA LEU A 140 2.40 -4.69 0.68
C LEU A 140 2.04 -3.39 1.43
N LEU A 141 2.12 -3.38 2.77
CA LEU A 141 1.98 -2.15 3.56
C LEU A 141 2.96 -1.07 3.09
N PHE A 142 4.25 -1.40 2.95
CA PHE A 142 5.27 -0.45 2.51
C PHE A 142 4.99 0.06 1.09
N MET A 143 4.66 -0.85 0.19
CA MET A 143 4.33 -0.53 -1.20
C MET A 143 3.13 0.41 -1.29
N LEU A 144 2.10 0.22 -0.44
CA LEU A 144 0.87 1.02 -0.47
C LEU A 144 1.06 2.40 0.18
N ILE A 145 1.96 2.53 1.15
CA ILE A 145 2.41 3.84 1.66
C ILE A 145 3.10 4.61 0.52
N LEU A 146 4.04 3.96 -0.17
CA LEU A 146 4.78 4.56 -1.29
C LEU A 146 3.86 4.89 -2.48
N ARG A 147 2.86 4.04 -2.77
CA ARG A 147 1.81 4.37 -3.74
C ARG A 147 1.12 5.69 -3.40
N LYS A 148 0.82 5.94 -2.11
CA LYS A 148 0.18 7.20 -1.69
C LYS A 148 1.14 8.39 -1.79
N VAL A 149 2.44 8.19 -1.53
CA VAL A 149 3.47 9.20 -1.81
C VAL A 149 3.48 9.58 -3.29
N ALA A 150 3.44 8.59 -4.19
CA ALA A 150 3.40 8.83 -5.62
C ALA A 150 2.18 9.63 -6.06
N GLU A 151 1.03 9.35 -5.45
CA GLU A 151 -0.23 10.07 -5.65
C GLU A 151 -0.13 11.53 -5.17
N ILE A 152 0.36 11.77 -3.94
CA ILE A 152 0.49 13.13 -3.37
C ILE A 152 1.45 13.99 -4.21
N LEU A 153 2.60 13.42 -4.58
CA LEU A 153 3.63 14.13 -5.33
C LEU A 153 3.41 14.09 -6.84
N LYS A 154 2.31 13.47 -7.31
CA LYS A 154 1.96 13.37 -8.73
C LYS A 154 3.10 12.82 -9.59
N ILE A 155 3.87 11.86 -9.05
CA ILE A 155 5.12 11.37 -9.64
C ILE A 155 4.87 10.77 -11.03
N THR A 156 3.72 10.12 -11.19
CA THR A 156 3.32 9.41 -12.41
C THR A 156 2.55 10.28 -13.40
N GLU A 157 2.25 11.54 -13.06
CA GLU A 157 1.60 12.46 -14.00
C GLU A 157 2.61 12.90 -15.06
N VAL A 158 2.25 12.75 -16.34
CA VAL A 158 3.08 13.19 -17.46
C VAL A 158 2.64 14.59 -17.87
N GLU A 159 3.53 15.58 -17.76
CA GLU A 159 3.29 16.91 -18.30
C GLU A 159 3.28 16.86 -19.84
N LYS A 160 2.15 17.20 -20.48
CA LYS A 160 2.13 17.42 -21.92
C LYS A 160 2.84 18.74 -22.27
N ARG A 161 3.39 18.83 -23.48
CA ARG A 161 3.87 20.10 -24.08
C ARG A 161 2.70 21.09 -24.14
N GLY A 162 2.61 21.96 -23.13
CA GLY A 162 1.49 22.88 -22.94
C GLY A 162 1.19 23.19 -21.46
N GLY A 163 1.72 22.41 -20.52
CA GLY A 163 1.54 22.64 -19.08
C GLY A 163 0.26 22.04 -18.49
N GLU A 164 -0.52 21.32 -19.30
CA GLU A 164 -1.66 20.53 -18.82
C GLU A 164 -1.17 19.14 -18.37
N THR A 165 -1.40 18.83 -17.09
CA THR A 165 -1.31 17.49 -16.52
C THR A 165 -2.61 16.74 -16.82
N GLU A 166 -2.54 15.70 -17.66
CA GLU A 166 -3.63 14.73 -17.78
C GLU A 166 -3.36 13.56 -16.82
N ASP A 167 -4.42 13.14 -16.13
CA ASP A 167 -4.41 11.88 -15.41
C ASP A 167 -4.20 10.77 -16.45
N VAL A 168 -3.14 9.97 -16.30
CA VAL A 168 -2.95 8.82 -17.16
C VAL A 168 -4.16 7.92 -16.92
N ASN A 169 -4.80 7.38 -17.97
CA ASN A 169 -5.92 6.41 -17.84
C ASN A 169 -5.61 5.21 -16.90
N ASP A 170 -4.37 5.09 -16.45
CA ASP A 170 -3.79 4.05 -15.62
C ASP A 170 -3.02 4.61 -14.39
N GLY A 171 -3.32 5.83 -13.93
CA GLY A 171 -2.57 6.52 -12.86
C GLY A 171 -2.47 5.71 -11.56
N GLY A 172 -3.55 5.02 -11.19
CA GLY A 172 -3.55 4.10 -10.05
C GLY A 172 -2.59 2.91 -10.20
N TYR A 173 -2.46 2.36 -11.41
CA TYR A 173 -1.52 1.28 -11.70
C TYR A 173 -0.08 1.77 -11.75
N MET A 174 0.17 2.92 -12.38
CA MET A 174 1.51 3.52 -12.42
C MET A 174 2.02 3.84 -11.02
N ASN A 175 1.15 4.33 -10.12
CA ASN A 175 1.49 4.57 -8.72
C ASN A 175 1.86 3.26 -8.01
N LEU A 176 1.20 2.15 -8.33
CA LEU A 176 1.55 0.84 -7.78
C LEU A 176 2.88 0.31 -8.33
N LEU A 177 3.18 0.53 -9.61
CA LEU A 177 4.47 0.15 -10.22
C LEU A 177 5.62 0.92 -9.57
N TRP A 178 5.45 2.23 -9.40
CA TRP A 178 6.43 3.07 -8.71
C TRP A 178 6.62 2.62 -7.27
N GLY A 179 5.53 2.46 -6.51
CA GLY A 179 5.61 2.03 -5.12
C GLY A 179 6.31 0.68 -4.94
N PHE A 180 6.11 -0.26 -5.88
CA PHE A 180 6.85 -1.52 -5.88
C PHE A 180 8.34 -1.34 -6.18
N LYS A 181 8.69 -0.46 -7.12
CA LYS A 181 10.08 -0.17 -7.48
C LYS A 181 10.87 0.39 -6.30
N GLU A 182 10.24 1.30 -5.55
CA GLU A 182 10.82 1.87 -4.34
C GLU A 182 10.99 0.81 -3.24
N VAL A 183 10.01 -0.07 -3.02
CA VAL A 183 10.17 -1.20 -2.10
C VAL A 183 11.31 -2.12 -2.55
N GLU A 184 11.43 -2.41 -3.84
CA GLU A 184 12.52 -3.22 -4.38
C GLU A 184 13.88 -2.59 -4.12
N ARG A 185 14.02 -1.26 -4.33
CA ARG A 185 15.24 -0.51 -4.03
C ARG A 185 15.60 -0.61 -2.55
N MET A 186 14.67 -0.25 -1.67
CA MET A 186 14.89 -0.29 -0.22
C MET A 186 15.20 -1.71 0.28
N TYR A 187 14.51 -2.72 -0.27
CA TYR A 187 14.75 -4.12 0.06
C TYR A 187 16.18 -4.54 -0.29
N ARG A 188 16.65 -4.16 -1.48
CA ARG A 188 18.02 -4.43 -1.92
C ARG A 188 19.04 -3.71 -1.04
N GLU A 189 18.81 -2.46 -0.68
CA GLU A 189 19.71 -1.69 0.20
C GLU A 189 19.82 -2.32 1.60
N MET A 190 18.71 -2.80 2.17
CA MET A 190 18.70 -3.40 3.51
C MET A 190 19.19 -4.84 3.55
N LYS A 191 18.90 -5.64 2.51
CA LYS A 191 19.11 -7.10 2.51
C LYS A 191 20.25 -7.56 1.60
N GLY A 192 20.69 -6.72 0.68
CA GLY A 192 21.72 -7.06 -0.33
C GLY A 192 21.24 -8.00 -1.43
N VAL A 193 19.95 -8.33 -1.49
CA VAL A 193 19.37 -9.28 -2.47
C VAL A 193 18.19 -8.67 -3.22
N SER A 194 17.90 -9.20 -4.40
CA SER A 194 16.75 -8.77 -5.20
C SER A 194 15.44 -9.29 -4.60
N LEU A 195 14.49 -8.39 -4.36
CA LEU A 195 13.14 -8.73 -3.91
C LEU A 195 12.48 -9.75 -4.84
N ARG A 196 12.62 -9.56 -6.17
CA ARG A 196 12.06 -10.47 -7.16
C ARG A 196 12.68 -11.86 -7.11
N ALA A 197 13.98 -11.95 -6.87
CA ALA A 197 14.66 -13.23 -6.75
C ALA A 197 14.23 -13.97 -5.47
N GLU A 198 14.09 -13.25 -4.35
CA GLU A 198 13.70 -13.86 -3.07
C GLU A 198 12.26 -14.37 -3.06
N TYR A 199 11.33 -13.66 -3.71
CA TYR A 199 9.90 -14.02 -3.74
C TYR A 199 9.42 -14.60 -5.09
N GLY A 200 10.32 -14.85 -6.04
CA GLY A 200 10.00 -15.44 -7.34
C GLY A 200 9.03 -14.61 -8.19
N LEU A 201 9.20 -13.28 -8.21
CA LEU A 201 8.37 -12.35 -8.97
C LEU A 201 8.83 -12.28 -10.44
N LEU A 202 7.88 -12.42 -11.37
CA LEU A 202 8.12 -12.49 -12.82
C LEU A 202 7.51 -11.32 -13.60
N TRP A 203 7.13 -10.24 -12.90
CA TRP A 203 6.67 -8.99 -13.51
C TRP A 203 7.82 -7.98 -13.60
N TYR A 204 8.02 -7.41 -14.78
CA TYR A 204 9.15 -6.49 -15.05
C TYR A 204 8.72 -5.09 -15.49
N GLU A 205 7.42 -4.83 -15.58
CA GLU A 205 6.94 -3.55 -16.12
C GLU A 205 7.30 -2.34 -15.24
N SER A 206 7.54 -2.55 -13.94
CA SER A 206 8.08 -1.52 -13.05
C SER A 206 9.49 -1.05 -13.45
N ASP A 207 10.20 -1.79 -14.31
CA ASP A 207 11.49 -1.36 -14.88
C ASP A 207 11.33 -0.38 -16.05
N TRP A 208 10.13 -0.31 -16.64
CA TRP A 208 9.81 0.56 -17.77
C TRP A 208 9.02 1.79 -17.34
N TYR A 209 9.04 2.07 -16.03
CA TYR A 209 8.39 3.22 -15.43
C TYR A 209 8.83 4.53 -16.09
N VAL A 210 7.85 5.39 -16.39
CA VAL A 210 8.05 6.75 -16.88
C VAL A 210 7.40 7.69 -15.86
N GLY A 211 8.20 8.49 -15.16
CA GLY A 211 7.72 9.49 -14.20
C GLY A 211 8.85 10.41 -13.74
N LYS A 212 8.52 11.42 -12.93
CA LYS A 212 9.48 12.42 -12.45
C LYS A 212 10.42 11.77 -11.41
N ASN A 213 11.73 12.05 -11.50
CA ASN A 213 12.74 11.62 -10.52
C ASN A 213 12.84 12.62 -9.37
#